data_AF-A0A2D8FEG6-F1
#
_entry.id   AF-A0A2D8FEG6-F1
#
_cell.length_a   1.000
_cell.length_b   1.000
_cell.length_c   1.000
_cell.angle_alpha   90.00
_cell.angle_beta   90.00
_cell.angle_gamma   90.00
#
_symmetry.space_group_name_H-M   'P 1'
#
loop_
_entity.id
_entity.type
_entity.pdbx_description
1 polymer ?
#
loop_
_entity_poly.entity_id
_entity_poly.type
_entity_poly.pdbx_seq_one_letter_code
_entity_poly.pdbx_strand_id
1 'polypeptide(L)'
;MRDIVKALGHLNVSNWALDYEPTNETEFKQAFGINILDSDGVPTSFSRNSADFPVTWTQLVQADDLIALREVRNKMLAKTDWRALSDLTLDSDWKVYRQSLRDITKSYTSLDTVIWPDEPSS
;
A
#
# COMPACT_ATOMS: atom_id res chain seq x y z
N MET A 1 -11.51 1.88 5.09
CA MET A 1 -11.63 2.95 4.09
C MET A 1 -10.32 2.94 3.32
N ARG A 2 -10.36 2.97 1.99
CA ARG A 2 -9.15 2.91 1.15
C ARG A 2 -8.41 4.24 1.23
N ASP A 3 -7.09 4.21 1.34
CA ASP A 3 -6.28 5.42 1.40
C ASP A 3 -5.69 5.71 0.02
N ILE A 4 -6.48 6.39 -0.81
CA ILE A 4 -6.10 6.72 -2.19
C ILE A 4 -4.88 7.64 -2.24
N VAL A 5 -4.72 8.53 -1.27
CA VAL A 5 -3.57 9.45 -1.17
C VAL A 5 -2.28 8.64 -0.97
N LYS A 6 -2.31 7.68 -0.05
CA LYS A 6 -1.17 6.80 0.20
C LYS A 6 -0.87 5.87 -0.98
N ALA A 7 -1.91 5.38 -1.66
CA ALA A 7 -1.75 4.61 -2.90
C ALA A 7 -1.11 5.44 -4.02
N LEU A 8 -1.54 6.69 -4.23
CA LEU A 8 -0.93 7.62 -5.19
C LEU A 8 0.54 7.87 -4.87
N GLY A 9 0.88 8.04 -3.59
CA GLY A 9 2.26 8.18 -3.13
C GLY A 9 3.11 6.92 -3.42
N HIS A 10 2.56 5.73 -3.19
CA HIS A 10 3.27 4.46 -3.47
C HIS A 10 3.50 4.24 -4.97
N LEU A 11 2.60 4.73 -5.81
CA LEU A 11 2.71 4.72 -7.27
C LEU A 11 3.54 5.88 -7.83
N ASN A 12 4.13 6.73 -6.98
CA ASN A 12 4.91 7.92 -7.36
C ASN A 12 4.13 8.90 -8.25
N VAL A 13 2.82 9.02 -8.05
CA VAL A 13 2.00 10.02 -8.75
C VAL A 13 2.21 11.37 -8.10
N SER A 14 2.67 12.34 -8.88
CA SER A 14 2.95 13.71 -8.44
C SER A 14 2.02 14.72 -9.14
N ASN A 15 1.98 15.95 -8.61
CA ASN A 15 1.29 17.07 -9.22
C ASN A 15 -0.21 16.83 -9.46
N TRP A 16 -0.89 16.22 -8.50
CA TRP A 16 -2.32 15.94 -8.57
C TRP A 16 -3.10 16.75 -7.52
N ALA A 17 -4.42 16.82 -7.70
CA ALA A 17 -5.35 17.31 -6.69
C ALA A 17 -6.51 16.31 -6.56
N LEU A 18 -7.04 16.21 -5.35
CA LEU A 18 -8.18 15.37 -5.01
C LEU A 18 -9.16 16.19 -4.17
N ASP A 19 -10.38 16.38 -4.66
CA ASP A 19 -11.38 17.21 -3.97
C ASP A 19 -11.99 16.51 -2.75
N TYR A 20 -12.15 15.19 -2.83
CA TYR A 20 -12.72 14.34 -1.77
C TYR A 20 -12.20 12.91 -1.92
N GLU A 21 -12.25 12.12 -0.84
CA GLU A 21 -11.83 10.72 -0.86
C GLU A 21 -12.85 9.87 -1.65
N PRO A 22 -12.48 9.31 -2.81
CA PRO A 22 -13.40 8.52 -3.61
C PRO A 22 -13.49 7.08 -3.10
N THR A 23 -14.68 6.50 -3.18
CA THR A 23 -14.95 5.11 -2.77
C THR A 23 -15.06 4.14 -3.95
N ASN A 24 -15.18 4.66 -5.16
CA ASN A 24 -15.34 3.90 -6.40
C ASN A 24 -14.72 4.65 -7.60
N GLU A 25 -14.62 3.96 -8.75
CA GLU A 25 -14.01 4.51 -9.96
C GLU A 25 -14.72 5.76 -10.48
N THR A 26 -16.06 5.81 -10.41
CA THR A 26 -16.83 6.96 -10.89
C THR A 26 -16.53 8.20 -10.06
N GLU A 27 -16.52 8.07 -8.74
CA GLU A 27 -16.13 9.13 -7.83
C GLU A 27 -14.68 9.55 -8.05
N PHE A 28 -13.76 8.60 -8.26
CA PHE A 28 -12.37 8.91 -8.55
C PHE A 28 -12.22 9.76 -9.82
N LYS A 29 -12.95 9.42 -10.89
CA LYS A 29 -12.96 10.20 -12.15
C LYS A 29 -13.50 11.62 -11.97
N GLN A 30 -14.31 11.87 -10.94
CA GLN A 30 -14.85 13.20 -10.65
C GLN A 30 -13.95 13.99 -9.69
N ALA A 31 -13.39 13.32 -8.67
CA ALA A 31 -12.61 13.91 -7.61
C ALA A 31 -11.16 14.23 -8.00
N PHE A 32 -10.56 13.42 -8.88
CA PHE A 32 -9.14 13.49 -9.21
C PHE A 32 -8.87 14.42 -10.41
N GLY A 33 -7.75 15.11 -10.36
CA GLY A 33 -7.21 15.82 -11.51
C GLY A 33 -5.71 16.03 -11.40
N ILE A 34 -5.09 16.41 -12.52
CA ILE A 34 -3.65 16.59 -12.64
C ILE A 34 -3.30 18.02 -13.02
N ASN A 35 -2.20 18.51 -12.48
CA ASN A 35 -1.57 19.73 -12.94
C ASN A 35 -0.66 19.39 -14.12
N ILE A 36 -0.82 20.13 -15.20
CA ILE A 36 0.04 20.05 -16.38
C ILE A 36 1.17 21.06 -16.17
N LEU A 37 2.41 20.55 -16.18
CA LEU A 37 3.61 21.34 -16.01
C LEU A 37 4.15 21.80 -17.37
N ASP A 38 4.82 22.95 -17.39
CA ASP A 38 5.68 23.34 -18.51
C ASP A 38 7.06 22.68 -18.45
N SER A 39 7.97 23.07 -19.36
CA SER A 39 9.34 22.57 -19.41
C SER A 39 10.17 22.87 -18.16
N ASP A 40 9.78 23.88 -17.38
CA ASP A 40 10.48 24.33 -16.18
C ASP A 40 9.87 23.75 -14.89
N GLY A 41 8.86 22.89 -15.03
CA GLY A 41 8.19 22.23 -13.91
C GLY A 41 7.17 23.13 -13.20
N VAL A 42 6.73 24.22 -13.84
CA VAL A 42 5.72 25.12 -13.28
C VAL A 42 4.32 24.68 -13.73
N PRO A 43 3.34 24.56 -12.81
CA PRO A 43 1.95 24.28 -13.18
C PRO A 43 1.38 25.39 -14.07
N THR A 44 0.95 25.06 -15.29
CA THR A 44 0.35 26.01 -16.23
C THR A 44 -1.15 25.80 -16.43
N SER A 45 -1.63 24.58 -16.24
CA SER A 45 -3.05 24.25 -16.37
C SER A 45 -3.43 23.04 -15.52
N PHE A 46 -4.74 22.81 -15.37
CA PHE A 46 -5.30 21.70 -14.60
C PHE A 46 -6.28 20.90 -15.46
N SER A 47 -6.08 19.58 -15.56
CA SER A 47 -6.95 18.67 -16.31
C SER A 47 -7.67 17.71 -15.37
N ARG A 48 -9.00 17.59 -15.54
CA ARG A 48 -9.86 16.55 -14.94
C ARG A 48 -10.27 15.49 -15.96
N ASN A 49 -9.66 15.47 -17.14
CA ASN A 49 -9.97 14.46 -18.12
C ASN A 49 -9.38 13.13 -17.67
N SER A 50 -10.24 12.15 -17.38
CA SER A 50 -9.81 10.83 -16.90
C SER A 50 -8.89 10.09 -17.87
N ALA A 51 -8.88 10.46 -19.15
CA ALA A 51 -7.96 9.90 -20.13
C ALA A 51 -6.50 10.32 -19.91
N ASP A 52 -6.28 11.46 -19.24
CA ASP A 52 -4.94 12.00 -18.97
C ASP A 52 -4.36 11.47 -17.65
N PHE A 53 -5.14 10.72 -16.87
CA PHE A 53 -4.71 10.28 -15.54
C PHE A 53 -3.54 9.27 -15.64
N PRO A 54 -2.48 9.45 -14.86
CA PRO A 54 -1.32 8.56 -14.90
C PRO A 54 -1.57 7.20 -14.24
N VAL A 55 -2.72 7.04 -13.58
CA VAL A 55 -3.12 5.84 -12.85
C VAL A 55 -4.60 5.53 -13.08
N THR A 56 -4.90 4.24 -13.00
CA THR A 56 -6.26 3.72 -13.02
C THR A 56 -6.76 3.43 -11.61
N TRP A 57 -8.09 3.40 -11.45
CA TRP A 57 -8.72 3.02 -10.18
C TRP A 57 -8.25 1.64 -9.71
N THR A 58 -8.14 0.67 -10.62
CA THR A 58 -7.66 -0.68 -10.30
C THR A 58 -6.24 -0.68 -9.75
N GLN A 59 -5.33 0.12 -10.31
CA GLN A 59 -3.96 0.25 -9.79
C GLN A 59 -3.94 0.85 -8.38
N LEU A 60 -4.79 1.83 -8.11
CA LEU A 60 -4.91 2.44 -6.79
C LEU A 60 -5.42 1.43 -5.75
N VAL A 61 -6.47 0.67 -6.09
CA VAL A 61 -7.01 -0.39 -5.24
C VAL A 61 -5.95 -1.46 -4.95
N GLN A 62 -5.23 -1.92 -5.97
CA GLN A 62 -4.17 -2.92 -5.78
C GLN A 62 -3.01 -2.39 -4.93
N ALA A 63 -2.63 -1.11 -5.11
CA ALA A 63 -1.59 -0.48 -4.32
C ALA A 63 -2.01 -0.35 -2.84
N ASP A 64 -3.22 0.14 -2.58
CA ASP A 64 -3.82 0.24 -1.25
C ASP A 64 -3.89 -1.13 -0.55
N ASP A 65 -4.38 -2.16 -1.23
CA ASP A 65 -4.46 -3.53 -0.71
C ASP A 65 -3.07 -4.08 -0.32
N LEU A 66 -2.06 -3.88 -1.17
CA LEU A 66 -0.68 -4.30 -0.88
C LEU A 66 -0.05 -3.51 0.26
N ILE A 67 -0.35 -2.22 0.38
CA ILE A 67 0.11 -1.37 1.47
C ILE A 67 -0.47 -1.89 2.78
N ALA A 68 -1.80 -2.06 2.85
CA ALA A 68 -2.48 -2.55 4.04
C ALA A 68 -1.96 -3.94 4.47
N LEU A 69 -1.74 -4.84 3.50
CA LEU A 69 -1.14 -6.16 3.74
C LEU A 69 0.26 -6.04 4.37
N ARG A 70 1.11 -5.16 3.83
CA ARG A 70 2.46 -4.92 4.36
C ARG A 70 2.42 -4.31 5.75
N GLU A 71 1.46 -3.45 6.07
CA GLU A 71 1.31 -2.85 7.39
C GLU A 71 0.96 -3.86 8.46
N VAL A 72 -0.02 -4.74 8.18
CA VAL A 72 -0.39 -5.81 9.11
C VAL A 72 0.80 -6.75 9.32
N ARG A 73 1.48 -7.15 8.23
CA ARG A 73 2.72 -7.96 8.31
C ARG A 73 3.77 -7.28 9.17
N ASN A 74 4.06 -6.00 8.94
CA ASN A 74 5.06 -5.25 9.69
C ASN A 74 4.69 -5.16 11.17
N LYS A 75 3.41 -4.98 11.51
CA LYS A 75 2.92 -5.00 12.89
C LYS A 75 3.17 -6.35 13.57
N MET A 76 2.95 -7.47 12.88
CA MET A 76 3.23 -8.83 13.42
C MET A 76 4.74 -9.07 13.61
N LEU A 77 5.57 -8.63 12.65
CA LEU A 77 7.03 -8.70 12.79
C LEU A 77 7.54 -7.84 13.96
N ALA A 78 6.99 -6.64 14.13
CA ALA A 78 7.37 -5.73 15.22
C ALA A 78 7.00 -6.30 16.60
N LYS A 79 5.82 -6.93 16.74
CA LYS A 79 5.40 -7.60 17.99
C LYS A 79 6.35 -8.70 18.44
N THR A 80 7.02 -9.35 17.49
CA THR A 80 7.93 -10.48 17.75
C THR A 80 9.40 -10.10 17.66
N ASP A 81 9.71 -8.80 17.52
CA ASP A 81 11.07 -8.34 17.26
C ASP A 81 11.99 -8.53 18.48
N TRP A 82 11.45 -8.34 19.69
CA TRP A 82 12.17 -8.56 20.95
C TRP A 82 12.70 -10.00 21.13
N ARG A 83 12.08 -10.99 20.47
CA ARG A 83 12.56 -12.39 20.53
C ARG A 83 13.86 -12.58 19.74
N ALA A 84 14.14 -11.69 18.78
CA ALA A 84 15.33 -11.73 17.94
C ALA A 84 16.49 -10.88 18.48
N LEU A 85 16.45 -10.50 19.77
CA LEU A 85 17.57 -9.85 20.45
C LEU A 85 18.76 -10.82 20.57
N SER A 86 19.97 -10.29 20.60
CA SER A 86 21.23 -11.05 20.62
C SER A 86 21.35 -12.01 21.80
N ASP A 87 20.68 -11.72 22.90
CA ASP A 87 20.76 -12.48 24.14
C ASP A 87 19.86 -13.73 24.12
N LEU A 88 19.05 -13.91 23.07
CA LEU A 88 18.12 -15.03 22.92
C LEU A 88 18.51 -15.90 21.73
N THR A 89 18.58 -17.21 21.95
CA THR A 89 18.58 -18.17 20.86
C THR A 89 17.17 -18.25 20.29
N LEU A 90 16.95 -17.64 19.13
CA LEU A 90 15.64 -17.70 18.46
C LEU A 90 15.34 -19.14 18.03
N ASP A 91 14.24 -19.68 18.55
CA ASP A 91 13.75 -21.01 18.19
C ASP A 91 13.54 -21.14 16.67
N SER A 92 13.66 -22.35 16.14
CA SER A 92 13.43 -22.63 14.72
C SER A 92 12.03 -22.22 14.29
N ASP A 93 11.04 -22.43 15.15
CA ASP A 93 9.64 -22.15 14.84
C ASP A 93 9.39 -20.65 14.69
N TRP A 94 10.03 -19.83 15.52
CA TRP A 94 10.01 -18.37 15.39
C TRP A 94 10.72 -17.87 14.12
N LYS A 95 11.81 -18.53 13.69
CA LYS A 95 12.46 -18.22 12.41
C LYS A 95 11.53 -18.48 11.24
N VAL A 96 10.88 -19.66 11.23
CA VAL A 96 9.93 -20.05 10.19
C VAL A 96 8.73 -19.10 10.18
N TYR A 97 8.13 -18.81 11.33
CA TYR A 97 7.02 -17.87 11.45
C TYR A 97 7.35 -16.49 10.87
N ARG A 98 8.47 -15.88 11.29
CA ARG A 98 8.89 -14.56 10.81
C ARG A 98 9.19 -14.58 9.31
N GLN A 99 9.73 -15.68 8.78
CA GLN A 99 9.97 -15.83 7.35
C GLN A 99 8.66 -15.95 6.57
N SER A 100 7.71 -16.77 7.03
CA SER A 100 6.38 -16.90 6.44
C SER A 100 5.63 -15.56 6.40
N LEU A 101 5.74 -14.74 7.45
CA LEU A 101 5.21 -13.36 7.43
C LEU A 101 5.84 -12.52 6.30
N ARG A 102 7.16 -12.58 6.11
CA ARG A 102 7.84 -11.83 5.03
C ARG A 102 7.40 -12.30 3.65
N ASP A 103 7.18 -13.60 3.50
CA ASP A 103 6.80 -14.22 2.24
C ASP A 103 5.32 -14.05 1.87
N ILE A 104 4.48 -13.53 2.78
CA ILE A 104 3.05 -13.34 2.53
C ILE A 104 2.75 -12.52 1.28
N THR A 105 3.57 -11.50 0.98
CA THR A 105 3.37 -10.63 -0.20
C THR A 105 3.82 -11.29 -1.51
N LYS A 106 4.36 -12.52 -1.47
CA LYS A 106 4.66 -13.32 -2.67
C LYS A 106 3.42 -14.10 -3.14
N SER A 107 2.51 -14.42 -2.23
CA SER A 107 1.32 -15.25 -2.49
C SER A 107 0.02 -14.44 -2.44
N TYR A 108 -0.03 -13.39 -1.63
CA TYR A 108 -1.22 -12.59 -1.42
C TYR A 108 -0.98 -11.14 -1.81
N THR A 109 -2.03 -10.53 -2.36
CA THR A 109 -2.05 -9.12 -2.78
C THR A 109 -3.06 -8.28 -2.01
N SER A 110 -3.92 -8.89 -1.18
CA SER A 110 -4.97 -8.21 -0.42
C SER A 110 -5.19 -8.86 0.96
N LEU A 111 -5.74 -8.07 1.89
CA LEU A 111 -6.14 -8.51 3.22
C LEU A 111 -7.39 -9.42 3.22
N ASP A 112 -8.18 -9.38 2.16
CA ASP A 112 -9.43 -10.15 2.12
C ASP A 112 -9.20 -11.65 1.92
N THR A 113 -8.06 -12.03 1.34
CA THR A 113 -7.73 -13.42 0.99
C THR A 113 -6.52 -13.96 1.75
N VAL A 114 -5.81 -13.12 2.48
CA VAL A 114 -4.58 -13.52 3.18
C VAL A 114 -4.90 -14.52 4.30
N ILE A 115 -4.11 -15.59 4.35
CA ILE A 115 -4.06 -16.51 5.48
C ILE A 115 -2.76 -16.26 6.22
N TRP A 116 -2.86 -15.83 7.48
CA TRP A 116 -1.69 -15.54 8.31
C TRP A 116 -1.16 -16.83 8.95
N PRO A 117 0.18 -16.99 9.08
CA PRO A 117 0.74 -18.10 9.84
C PRO A 117 0.34 -17.98 11.31
N ASP A 118 0.13 -19.12 11.96
CA ASP A 118 -0.14 -19.17 13.40
C ASP A 118 1.13 -18.80 14.19
N GLU A 119 0.95 -17.99 15.22
CA GLU A 119 2.04 -17.63 16.13
C GLU A 119 2.45 -18.86 16.96
N PRO A 120 3.75 -19.20 17.02
CA PRO A 120 4.21 -20.33 17.82
C PRO A 120 3.86 -20.13 19.30
N SER A 121 3.29 -21.14 19.93
CA SER A 121 3.23 -21.22 21.39
C SER A 121 4.61 -21.59 21.92
N SER A 122 5.10 -20.81 22.89
CA SER A 122 6.39 -21.06 23.57
C SER A 122 6.45 -22.43 24.24
#